data_AF-A0A971NII6-F1
#
_entry.id   AF-A0A971NII6-F1
#
_cell.length_a   1.000
_cell.length_b   1.000
_cell.length_c   1.000
_cell.angle_alpha   90.00
_cell.angle_beta   90.00
_cell.angle_gamma   90.00
#
_symmetry.space_group_name_H-M   'P 1'
#
loop_
_entity.id
_entity.type
_entity.pdbx_description
1 polymer ?
#
loop_
_entity_poly.entity_id
_entity_poly.type
_entity_poly.pdbx_seq_one_letter_code
_entity_poly.pdbx_strand_id
1 'polypeptide(L)'
;MALEEDNYHLLPATVYAAGFVKRYSRLLGLDENEIVDEFKRASGRYDTMDDEEAGSKRVRDKINVPLKNIITGLIFLAIVVWMGTYLVEYLVHREGARNNQTPTPPITSNEPSEEPKEPPVFEGVNLRITGVELCWIRATVDGELIPDTMLQPGQIKEIEATESVQLHLGNAGGVRIEYNGEDMGVPGERGKTIRLTYPPPE
;
A
#
# COMPACT_ATOMS: atom_id res chain seq x y z
N MET A 1 -28.77 26.99 -0.50
CA MET A 1 -28.34 25.75 0.21
C MET A 1 -29.60 24.90 0.38
N ALA A 2 -29.56 23.58 0.14
CA ALA A 2 -30.77 22.75 0.00
C ALA A 2 -31.73 22.70 1.22
N LEU A 3 -31.31 23.22 2.38
CA LEU A 3 -32.16 23.34 3.56
C LEU A 3 -33.11 24.57 3.52
N GLU A 4 -32.90 25.53 2.62
CA GLU A 4 -33.73 26.74 2.52
C GLU A 4 -34.92 26.60 1.56
N GLU A 5 -34.97 25.54 0.74
CA GLU A 5 -35.97 25.39 -0.34
C GLU A 5 -36.93 24.21 -0.13
N ASP A 6 -36.97 23.59 1.06
CA ASP A 6 -37.88 22.47 1.43
C ASP A 6 -37.90 21.31 0.41
N ASN A 7 -36.79 21.11 -0.32
CA ASN A 7 -36.72 20.15 -1.41
C ASN A 7 -36.19 18.79 -0.94
N TYR A 8 -37.00 18.08 -0.14
CA TYR A 8 -36.69 16.77 0.45
C TYR A 8 -36.73 15.60 -0.55
N HIS A 9 -37.04 15.86 -1.83
CA HIS A 9 -37.20 14.84 -2.88
C HIS A 9 -35.87 14.29 -3.46
N LEU A 10 -34.71 14.80 -3.00
CA LEU A 10 -33.37 14.44 -3.52
C LEU A 10 -32.59 13.46 -2.64
N LEU A 11 -33.18 12.95 -1.56
CA LEU A 11 -32.51 11.99 -0.67
C LEU A 11 -32.94 10.55 -1.02
N PRO A 12 -32.01 9.64 -1.38
CA PRO A 12 -32.33 8.24 -1.63
C PRO A 12 -32.54 7.54 -0.28
N ALA A 13 -33.63 7.82 0.44
CA ALA A 13 -33.62 7.66 1.90
C ALA A 13 -34.72 6.77 2.51
N THR A 14 -35.67 6.18 1.79
CA THR A 14 -36.71 5.38 2.45
C THR A 14 -36.20 4.00 2.90
N VAL A 15 -35.43 3.31 2.03
CA VAL A 15 -34.84 2.00 2.36
C VAL A 15 -33.78 2.14 3.46
N TYR A 16 -33.01 3.23 3.42
CA TYR A 16 -32.01 3.54 4.43
C TYR A 16 -32.67 3.93 5.77
N ALA A 17 -33.63 4.85 5.76
CA ALA A 17 -34.33 5.27 6.98
C ALA A 17 -35.07 4.11 7.64
N ALA A 18 -35.73 3.23 6.87
CA ALA A 18 -36.33 2.01 7.40
C ALA A 18 -35.28 1.10 8.09
N GLY A 19 -34.06 1.02 7.54
CA GLY A 19 -32.94 0.31 8.16
C GLY A 19 -32.46 0.94 9.48
N PHE A 20 -32.43 2.27 9.57
CA PHE A 20 -32.10 2.99 10.81
C PHE A 20 -33.16 2.81 11.88
N VAL A 21 -34.44 2.97 11.53
CA VAL A 21 -35.57 2.76 12.43
C VAL A 21 -35.54 1.32 12.98
N LYS A 22 -35.36 0.32 12.11
CA LYS A 22 -35.25 -1.08 12.52
C LYS A 22 -34.12 -1.33 13.52
N ARG A 23 -32.95 -0.74 13.30
CA ARG A 23 -31.79 -0.88 14.22
C ARG A 23 -32.02 -0.17 15.55
N TYR A 24 -32.68 0.99 15.53
CA TYR A 24 -32.99 1.75 16.73
C TYR A 24 -34.04 1.04 17.60
N SER A 25 -35.08 0.49 16.98
CA SER A 25 -36.08 -0.34 17.67
C SER A 25 -35.45 -1.54 18.37
N ARG A 26 -34.50 -2.21 17.69
CA ARG A 26 -33.73 -3.33 18.28
C ARG A 26 -32.96 -2.92 19.54
N LEU A 27 -32.35 -1.73 19.55
CA LEU A 27 -31.59 -1.24 20.71
C LEU A 27 -32.50 -0.97 21.92
N LEU A 28 -33.72 -0.50 21.65
CA LEU A 28 -34.72 -0.21 22.68
C LEU A 28 -35.54 -1.44 23.09
N GLY A 29 -35.31 -2.61 22.48
CA GLY A 29 -36.06 -3.83 22.74
C GLY A 29 -37.53 -3.76 22.26
N LEU A 30 -37.83 -2.87 21.32
CA LEU A 30 -39.16 -2.71 20.73
C LEU A 30 -39.34 -3.66 19.53
N ASP A 31 -40.59 -3.96 19.18
CA ASP A 31 -40.87 -4.79 18.00
C ASP A 31 -40.43 -4.06 16.73
N GLU A 32 -39.49 -4.68 16.03
CA GLU A 32 -38.88 -4.10 14.84
C GLU A 32 -39.87 -3.90 13.70
N ASN A 33 -40.85 -4.79 13.55
CA ASN A 33 -41.77 -4.77 12.41
C ASN A 33 -42.89 -3.77 12.65
N GLU A 34 -43.41 -3.70 13.87
CA GLU A 34 -44.45 -2.75 14.25
C GLU A 34 -43.99 -1.30 14.06
N ILE A 35 -42.81 -0.95 14.58
CA ILE A 35 -42.27 0.42 14.49
C ILE A 35 -41.89 0.79 13.06
N VAL A 36 -41.38 -0.15 12.26
CA VAL A 36 -41.07 0.10 10.84
C VAL A 36 -42.35 0.29 10.04
N ASP A 37 -43.41 -0.45 10.33
CA ASP A 37 -44.70 -0.32 9.66
C ASP A 37 -45.40 0.99 10.05
N GLU A 38 -45.31 1.40 11.32
CA GLU A 38 -45.76 2.71 11.77
C GLU A 38 -44.99 3.83 11.09
N PHE A 39 -43.66 3.73 10.98
CA PHE A 39 -42.82 4.69 10.26
C PHE A 39 -43.24 4.82 8.79
N LYS A 40 -43.48 3.71 8.10
CA LYS A 40 -43.94 3.70 6.70
C LYS A 40 -45.31 4.37 6.53
N ARG A 41 -46.24 4.12 7.45
CA ARG A 41 -47.58 4.74 7.46
C ARG A 41 -47.51 6.24 7.76
N ALA A 42 -46.68 6.64 8.73
CA ALA A 42 -46.47 8.03 9.12
C ALA A 42 -45.77 8.83 8.02
N SER A 43 -44.86 8.19 7.27
CA SER A 43 -44.22 8.78 6.08
C SER A 43 -45.13 8.87 4.85
N GLY A 44 -46.45 8.75 5.04
CA GLY A 44 -47.46 8.57 4.01
C GLY A 44 -47.22 9.39 2.74
N ARG A 45 -47.24 8.67 1.59
CA ARG A 45 -47.16 9.14 0.19
C ARG A 45 -45.80 9.02 -0.50
N TYR A 46 -45.33 7.77 -0.63
CA TYR A 46 -44.54 7.31 -1.79
C TYR A 46 -45.11 6.01 -2.37
N ASP A 47 -46.41 5.83 -2.20
CA ASP A 47 -47.15 4.74 -2.83
C ASP A 47 -47.57 5.18 -4.23
N THR A 48 -46.64 5.08 -5.18
CA THR A 48 -46.88 4.83 -6.61
C THR A 48 -45.55 4.49 -7.26
N MET A 49 -45.08 3.28 -7.01
CA MET A 49 -44.53 2.36 -8.00
C MET A 49 -44.02 1.14 -7.23
N ASP A 50 -44.65 0.01 -7.55
CA ASP A 50 -44.24 -1.35 -7.23
C ASP A 50 -44.72 -1.92 -5.87
N ASP A 51 -46.03 -1.81 -5.63
CA ASP A 51 -46.79 -2.95 -5.08
C ASP A 51 -46.97 -4.01 -6.20
N GLU A 52 -45.87 -4.61 -6.66
CA GLU A 52 -45.90 -6.00 -7.10
C GLU A 52 -45.36 -6.83 -5.94
N GLU A 53 -46.29 -7.50 -5.25
CA GLU A 53 -46.09 -8.69 -4.44
C GLU A 53 -44.65 -8.95 -3.98
N ALA A 54 -44.42 -8.79 -2.68
CA ALA A 54 -43.36 -9.48 -1.94
C ALA A 54 -43.54 -11.02 -1.92
N GLY A 55 -44.06 -11.62 -3.00
CA GLY A 55 -43.66 -12.93 -3.42
C GLY A 55 -42.22 -12.83 -3.89
N SER A 56 -41.32 -13.51 -3.18
CA SER A 56 -39.95 -13.77 -3.58
C SER A 56 -39.90 -14.40 -4.99
N LYS A 57 -40.07 -13.61 -6.05
CA LYS A 57 -39.37 -13.84 -7.29
C LYS A 57 -37.94 -13.49 -6.96
N ARG A 58 -37.23 -14.51 -6.46
CA ARG A 58 -35.80 -14.62 -6.71
C ARG A 58 -35.68 -14.35 -8.20
N VAL A 59 -35.31 -13.14 -8.59
CA VAL A 59 -34.68 -12.87 -9.88
C VAL A 59 -33.31 -13.53 -9.77
N ARG A 60 -33.34 -14.87 -9.68
CA ARG A 60 -32.25 -15.71 -10.07
C ARG A 60 -32.36 -15.72 -11.57
N ASP A 61 -32.03 -14.58 -12.17
CA ASP A 61 -31.62 -14.56 -13.56
C ASP A 61 -30.52 -15.60 -13.62
N LYS A 62 -30.88 -16.76 -14.17
CA LYS A 62 -29.90 -17.79 -14.48
C LYS A 62 -29.10 -17.17 -15.61
N ILE A 63 -28.03 -16.46 -15.24
CA ILE A 63 -27.06 -15.95 -16.19
C ILE A 63 -26.52 -17.18 -16.90
N ASN A 64 -27.06 -17.46 -18.08
CA ASN A 64 -26.71 -18.61 -18.89
C ASN A 64 -25.41 -18.24 -19.60
N VAL A 65 -24.32 -18.12 -18.83
CA VAL A 65 -22.99 -17.94 -19.39
C VAL A 65 -22.63 -19.24 -20.11
N PRO A 66 -22.53 -19.24 -21.45
CA PRO A 66 -22.14 -20.46 -22.14
C PRO A 66 -20.76 -20.84 -21.63
N LEU A 67 -20.58 -22.11 -21.25
CA LEU A 67 -19.34 -22.60 -20.62
C LEU A 67 -18.10 -22.25 -21.44
N LYS A 68 -18.26 -22.14 -22.77
CA LYS A 68 -17.25 -21.64 -23.70
C LYS A 68 -16.70 -20.26 -23.32
N ASN A 69 -17.55 -19.30 -22.90
CA ASN A 69 -17.10 -17.95 -22.52
C ASN A 69 -16.36 -17.95 -21.17
N ILE A 70 -16.76 -18.81 -20.24
CA ILE A 70 -16.02 -19.01 -18.98
C ILE A 70 -14.64 -19.59 -19.29
N ILE A 71 -14.58 -20.61 -20.14
CA ILE A 71 -13.33 -21.25 -20.55
C ILE A 71 -12.43 -20.26 -21.29
N THR A 72 -12.97 -19.44 -22.21
CA THR A 72 -12.20 -18.39 -22.89
C THR A 72 -11.65 -17.36 -21.90
N GLY A 73 -12.45 -16.95 -20.90
CA GLY A 73 -12.02 -16.04 -19.84
C GLY A 73 -10.91 -16.65 -18.97
N LEU A 74 -11.01 -17.93 -18.62
CA LEU A 74 -9.99 -18.65 -17.86
C LEU A 74 -8.69 -18.83 -18.66
N ILE A 75 -8.79 -19.15 -19.96
CA ILE A 75 -7.63 -19.24 -20.85
C ILE A 75 -6.95 -17.87 -20.96
N PHE A 76 -7.73 -16.80 -21.15
CA PHE A 76 -7.19 -15.44 -21.19
C PHE A 76 -6.48 -15.07 -19.89
N LEU A 77 -7.11 -15.35 -18.73
CA LEU A 77 -6.50 -15.14 -17.41
C LEU A 77 -5.19 -15.92 -17.28
N ALA A 78 -5.17 -17.20 -17.68
CA ALA A 78 -3.97 -18.03 -17.61
C ALA A 78 -2.85 -17.50 -18.51
N ILE A 79 -3.16 -17.02 -19.71
CA ILE A 79 -2.19 -16.39 -20.62
C ILE A 79 -1.63 -15.11 -20.02
N VAL A 80 -2.47 -14.25 -19.41
CA VAL A 80 -2.02 -13.01 -18.78
C VAL A 80 -1.10 -13.30 -17.59
N VAL A 81 -1.45 -14.28 -16.76
CA VAL A 81 -0.60 -14.71 -15.63
C VAL A 81 0.72 -15.28 -16.14
N TRP A 82 0.68 -16.18 -17.13
CA TRP A 82 1.87 -16.79 -17.72
C TRP A 82 2.80 -15.75 -18.39
N MET A 83 2.22 -14.82 -19.15
CA MET A 83 2.97 -13.72 -19.78
C MET A 83 3.54 -12.76 -18.73
N GLY A 84 2.80 -12.49 -17.65
CA GLY A 84 3.28 -11.69 -16.53
C GLY A 84 4.48 -12.33 -15.84
N THR A 85 4.40 -13.63 -15.52
CA THR A 85 5.54 -14.38 -14.95
C THR A 85 6.73 -14.39 -15.90
N TYR A 86 6.50 -14.59 -17.19
CA TYR A 86 7.54 -14.60 -18.21
C TYR A 86 8.22 -13.23 -18.36
N LEU A 87 7.45 -12.13 -18.28
CA LEU A 87 7.98 -10.78 -18.37
C LEU A 87 8.83 -10.41 -17.15
N VAL A 88 8.39 -10.76 -15.95
CA VAL A 88 9.17 -10.58 -14.71
C VAL A 88 10.48 -11.36 -14.79
N GLU A 89 10.42 -12.62 -15.22
CA GLU A 89 11.60 -13.46 -15.41
C GLU A 89 12.56 -12.89 -16.47
N TYR A 90 12.04 -12.36 -17.57
CA TYR A 90 12.84 -11.71 -18.63
C TYR A 90 13.57 -10.46 -18.12
N LEU A 91 12.90 -9.63 -17.31
CA LEU A 91 13.52 -8.44 -16.71
C LEU A 91 14.60 -8.79 -15.69
N VAL A 92 14.36 -9.79 -14.84
CA VAL A 92 15.33 -10.26 -13.84
C VAL A 92 16.56 -10.92 -14.50
N HIS A 93 16.36 -11.73 -15.55
CA HIS A 93 17.48 -12.34 -16.29
C HIS A 93 18.33 -11.32 -17.05
N ARG A 94 17.74 -10.19 -17.47
CA ARG A 94 18.49 -9.08 -18.09
C ARG A 94 19.44 -8.40 -17.09
N GLU A 95 19.09 -8.38 -15.80
CA GLU A 95 19.96 -7.89 -14.74
C GLU A 95 21.00 -8.95 -14.30
N GLY A 96 20.62 -10.24 -14.29
CA GLY A 96 21.51 -11.36 -13.93
C GLY A 96 22.69 -11.58 -14.89
N ALA A 97 22.58 -11.19 -16.17
CA ALA A 97 23.68 -11.31 -17.14
C ALA A 97 24.82 -10.31 -16.93
N ARG A 98 24.64 -9.27 -16.10
CA ARG A 98 25.71 -8.30 -15.77
C ARG A 98 26.55 -8.73 -14.56
N ASN A 99 26.13 -9.75 -13.80
CA ASN A 99 26.76 -10.12 -12.53
C ASN A 99 27.58 -11.44 -12.55
N ASN A 100 27.76 -12.07 -13.71
CA ASN A 100 28.44 -13.38 -13.83
C ASN A 100 29.75 -13.33 -14.65
N GLN A 101 30.67 -12.44 -14.27
CA GLN A 101 32.11 -12.62 -14.45
C GLN A 101 32.77 -12.14 -13.15
N THR A 102 33.32 -13.01 -12.31
CA THR A 102 34.65 -13.58 -12.55
C THR A 102 34.81 -14.93 -11.84
N PRO A 103 35.27 -16.00 -12.51
CA PRO A 103 35.80 -17.18 -11.84
C PRO A 103 37.07 -16.79 -11.08
N THR A 104 37.10 -16.98 -9.77
CA THR A 104 38.29 -16.77 -8.92
C THR A 104 39.45 -17.66 -9.42
N PRO A 105 40.54 -17.10 -9.99
CA PRO A 105 41.78 -17.86 -10.13
C PRO A 105 42.36 -18.12 -8.73
N PRO A 106 43.11 -19.23 -8.51
CA PRO A 106 43.74 -19.47 -7.22
C PRO A 106 44.74 -18.33 -6.95
N ILE A 107 44.55 -17.64 -5.83
CA ILE A 107 45.43 -16.57 -5.35
C ILE A 107 46.81 -17.19 -5.10
N THR A 108 47.69 -17.11 -6.10
CA THR A 108 49.13 -17.08 -5.84
C THR A 108 49.40 -15.68 -5.31
N SER A 109 49.52 -15.59 -4.00
CA SER A 109 49.95 -14.39 -3.29
C SER A 109 51.34 -14.02 -3.80
N ASN A 110 51.38 -13.06 -4.71
CA ASN A 110 52.53 -12.28 -5.13
C ASN A 110 51.99 -11.02 -5.83
N GLU A 111 51.29 -10.18 -5.06
CA GLU A 111 51.00 -8.81 -5.47
C GLU A 111 51.58 -7.88 -4.39
N PRO A 112 52.46 -6.94 -4.75
CA PRO A 112 53.08 -6.01 -3.82
C PRO A 112 52.01 -5.26 -3.03
N SER A 113 52.23 -5.13 -1.72
CA SER A 113 51.44 -4.29 -0.83
C SER A 113 51.34 -2.88 -1.42
N GLU A 114 50.24 -2.60 -2.12
CA GLU A 114 49.86 -1.25 -2.49
C GLU A 114 49.53 -0.55 -1.16
N GLU A 115 50.33 0.46 -0.85
CA GLU A 115 50.13 1.40 0.23
C GLU A 115 48.66 1.86 0.23
N PRO A 116 47.96 1.92 1.38
CA PRO A 116 46.54 2.26 1.41
C PRO A 116 46.31 3.62 0.77
N LYS A 117 45.85 3.64 -0.49
CA LYS A 117 45.20 4.83 -1.04
C LYS A 117 43.94 5.01 -0.23
N GLU A 118 43.89 6.09 0.54
CA GLU A 118 42.68 6.53 1.23
C GLU A 118 41.47 6.36 0.29
N PRO A 119 40.38 5.73 0.76
CA PRO A 119 39.18 5.62 -0.04
C PRO A 119 38.79 7.02 -0.53
N PRO A 120 38.34 7.17 -1.78
CA PRO A 120 37.93 8.47 -2.29
C PRO A 120 36.90 9.07 -1.32
N VAL A 121 37.23 10.24 -0.77
CA VAL A 121 36.32 10.99 0.10
C VAL A 121 35.15 11.40 -0.79
N PHE A 122 34.02 10.71 -0.62
CA PHE A 122 32.78 11.08 -1.29
C PHE A 122 32.30 12.39 -0.67
N GLU A 123 32.43 13.50 -1.40
CA GLU A 123 31.96 14.84 -1.01
C GLU A 123 30.43 14.91 -1.12
N GLY A 124 29.74 14.19 -0.23
CA GLY A 124 28.28 14.11 -0.22
C GLY A 124 27.74 13.43 1.03
N VAL A 125 26.47 13.03 0.96
CA VAL A 125 25.76 12.30 2.01
C VAL A 125 25.72 10.83 1.65
N ASN A 126 26.37 9.99 2.45
CA ASN A 126 26.20 8.55 2.43
C ASN A 126 25.40 8.13 3.67
N LEU A 127 24.23 7.52 3.45
CA LEU A 127 23.39 6.97 4.50
C LEU A 127 23.23 5.47 4.32
N ARG A 128 23.54 4.75 5.38
CA ARG A 128 23.33 3.31 5.46
C ARG A 128 22.29 3.01 6.53
N ILE A 129 21.13 2.54 6.09
CA ILE A 129 19.97 2.28 6.93
C ILE A 129 19.83 0.76 7.08
N THR A 130 20.00 0.26 8.29
CA THR A 130 19.86 -1.17 8.61
C THR A 130 18.53 -1.42 9.32
N GLY A 131 17.72 -2.32 8.77
CA GLY A 131 16.48 -2.74 9.41
C GLY A 131 16.75 -3.58 10.66
N VAL A 132 16.20 -3.17 11.78
CA VAL A 132 16.17 -3.95 13.04
C VAL A 132 14.80 -4.62 13.17
N GLU A 133 13.75 -3.92 12.77
CA GLU A 133 12.38 -4.39 12.65
C GLU A 133 11.80 -3.99 11.28
N LEU A 134 10.57 -4.40 11.01
CA LEU A 134 9.85 -3.91 9.84
C LEU A 134 9.66 -2.39 9.95
N CYS A 135 10.17 -1.65 8.97
CA CYS A 135 10.04 -0.19 8.92
C CYS A 135 9.71 0.28 7.50
N TRP A 136 8.67 1.10 7.38
CA TRP A 136 8.39 1.80 6.13
C TRP A 136 9.34 2.99 6.05
N ILE A 137 10.03 3.11 4.92
CA ILE A 137 10.95 4.20 4.66
C ILE A 137 10.55 4.90 3.36
N ARG A 138 10.62 6.23 3.39
CA ARG A 138 10.58 7.10 2.21
C ARG A 138 11.75 8.05 2.34
N ALA A 139 12.54 8.20 1.29
CA ALA A 139 13.57 9.23 1.27
C ALA A 139 13.38 10.18 0.08
N THR A 140 13.93 11.37 0.21
CA THR A 140 14.11 12.33 -0.86
C THR A 140 15.61 12.59 -0.96
N VAL A 141 16.19 12.34 -2.13
CA VAL A 141 17.62 12.43 -2.42
C VAL A 141 17.79 13.59 -3.39
N ASP A 142 18.51 14.65 -3.00
CA ASP A 142 18.74 15.83 -3.86
C ASP A 142 17.45 16.41 -4.48
N GLY A 143 16.34 16.37 -3.73
CA GLY A 143 15.03 16.82 -4.16
C GLY A 143 14.19 15.79 -4.95
N GLU A 144 14.76 14.65 -5.34
CA GLU A 144 14.06 13.56 -6.00
C GLU A 144 13.53 12.53 -4.99
N LEU A 145 12.22 12.26 -5.03
CA LEU A 145 11.57 11.27 -4.18
C LEU A 145 11.92 9.85 -4.64
N ILE A 146 12.54 9.05 -3.76
CA ILE A 146 12.66 7.62 -4.00
C ILE A 146 11.37 6.89 -3.61
N PRO A 147 11.01 5.80 -4.34
CA PRO A 147 9.82 5.01 -4.02
C PRO A 147 9.83 4.47 -2.59
N ASP A 148 8.63 4.49 -2.00
CA ASP A 148 8.37 3.89 -0.69
C ASP A 148 8.85 2.45 -0.63
N THR A 149 9.63 2.13 0.40
CA THR A 149 10.20 0.79 0.59
C THR A 149 9.87 0.28 1.98
N MET A 150 9.53 -1.00 2.07
CA MET A 150 9.38 -1.71 3.33
C MET A 150 10.70 -2.39 3.68
N LEU A 151 11.44 -1.83 4.63
CA LEU A 151 12.72 -2.37 5.07
C LEU A 151 12.48 -3.52 6.07
N GLN A 152 13.01 -4.70 5.75
CA GLN A 152 12.91 -5.88 6.60
C GLN A 152 14.05 -5.95 7.65
N PRO A 153 13.88 -6.71 8.75
CA PRO A 153 14.97 -6.96 9.69
C PRO A 153 16.20 -7.57 9.00
N GLY A 154 17.38 -7.01 9.27
CA GLY A 154 18.66 -7.39 8.65
C GLY A 154 18.88 -6.82 7.24
N GLN A 155 17.87 -6.24 6.60
CA GLN A 155 18.03 -5.62 5.29
C GLN A 155 18.76 -4.28 5.42
N ILE A 156 19.71 -4.03 4.53
CA ILE A 156 20.46 -2.78 4.47
C ILE A 156 20.01 -2.01 3.23
N LYS A 157 19.76 -0.72 3.41
CA LYS A 157 19.50 0.23 2.32
C LYS A 157 20.54 1.34 2.38
N GLU A 158 21.34 1.44 1.33
CA GLU A 158 22.32 2.51 1.15
C GLU A 158 21.73 3.58 0.22
N ILE A 159 21.97 4.84 0.58
CA ILE A 159 21.52 6.04 -0.13
C ILE A 159 22.68 7.01 -0.21
N GLU A 160 22.98 7.48 -1.41
CA GLU A 160 24.01 8.48 -1.68
C GLU A 160 23.34 9.74 -2.26
N ALA A 161 23.75 10.92 -1.80
CA ALA A 161 23.26 12.22 -2.26
C ALA A 161 24.40 13.25 -2.30
N THR A 162 24.26 14.29 -3.11
CA THR A 162 25.26 15.37 -3.20
C THR A 162 24.92 16.53 -2.28
N GLU A 163 23.63 16.86 -2.15
CA GLU A 163 23.14 18.01 -1.38
C GLU A 163 22.50 17.59 -0.05
N SER A 164 21.52 16.69 -0.08
CA SER A 164 20.88 16.25 1.16
C SER A 164 20.02 15.02 0.98
N VAL A 165 19.82 14.30 2.09
CA VAL A 165 18.81 13.24 2.20
C VAL A 165 17.77 13.61 3.25
N GLN A 166 16.51 13.69 2.84
CA GLN A 166 15.38 13.77 3.76
C GLN A 166 14.78 12.38 3.93
N LEU A 167 14.81 11.84 5.14
CA LEU A 167 14.35 10.49 5.45
C LEU A 167 13.09 10.56 6.31
N HIS A 168 12.05 9.81 5.91
CA HIS A 168 10.82 9.62 6.66
C HIS A 168 10.67 8.14 7.02
N LEU A 169 10.60 7.88 8.32
CA LEU A 169 10.56 6.54 8.89
C LEU A 169 9.22 6.32 9.57
N GLY A 170 8.54 5.21 9.26
CA GLY A 170 7.28 4.82 9.92
C GLY A 170 7.48 4.11 11.26
N ASN A 171 8.65 3.47 11.48
CA ASN A 171 9.04 2.84 12.74
C ASN A 171 10.50 3.22 13.05
N ALA A 172 10.70 4.38 13.67
CA ALA A 172 12.02 4.93 14.00
C ALA A 172 12.87 3.98 14.85
N GLY A 173 12.24 3.30 15.82
CA GLY A 173 12.89 2.29 16.66
C GLY A 173 13.23 0.98 15.93
N GLY A 174 12.76 0.83 14.69
CA GLY A 174 12.95 -0.34 13.85
C GLY A 174 14.13 -0.23 12.88
N VAL A 175 14.92 0.83 12.92
CA VAL A 175 16.09 1.01 12.05
C VAL A 175 17.30 1.51 12.83
N ARG A 176 18.50 1.19 12.32
CA ARG A 176 19.76 1.81 12.71
C ARG A 176 20.30 2.60 11.54
N ILE A 177 20.81 3.80 11.80
CA ILE A 177 21.34 4.69 10.76
C ILE A 177 22.83 4.90 10.99
N GLU A 178 23.59 4.76 9.91
CA GLU A 178 24.98 5.19 9.81
C GLU A 178 25.05 6.30 8.75
N TYR A 179 25.68 7.42 9.09
CA TYR A 179 25.78 8.63 8.27
C TYR A 179 27.26 8.95 8.07
N ASN A 180 27.73 8.92 6.82
CA ASN A 180 29.13 9.15 6.44
C ASN A 180 30.13 8.31 7.25
N GLY A 181 29.75 7.06 7.57
CA GLY A 181 30.55 6.13 8.37
C GLY A 181 30.41 6.28 9.88
N GLU A 182 29.67 7.27 10.38
CA GLU A 182 29.37 7.44 11.80
C GLU A 182 28.05 6.74 12.17
N ASP A 183 28.09 5.81 13.14
CA ASP A 183 26.89 5.12 13.64
C ASP A 183 26.07 6.08 14.52
N MET A 184 24.96 6.58 13.97
CA MET A 184 23.99 7.45 14.66
C MET A 184 23.03 6.64 15.53
N GLY A 185 23.08 5.31 15.47
CA GLY A 185 22.25 4.41 16.26
C GLY A 185 20.80 4.40 15.79
N VAL A 186 19.90 4.20 16.76
CA VAL A 186 18.46 4.12 16.52
C VAL A 186 17.88 5.53 16.68
N PRO A 187 17.25 6.09 15.64
CA PRO A 187 16.89 7.51 15.62
C PRO A 187 15.60 7.85 16.40
N GLY A 188 14.89 6.86 16.95
CA GLY A 188 13.70 7.11 17.77
C GLY A 188 13.12 5.88 18.44
N GLU A 189 11.96 6.03 19.06
CA GLU A 189 11.27 4.93 19.76
C GLU A 189 10.55 3.97 18.79
N ARG A 190 10.30 2.75 19.26
CA ARG A 190 9.52 1.75 18.51
C ARG A 190 8.12 2.26 18.17
N GLY A 191 7.71 2.06 16.92
CA GLY A 191 6.40 2.45 16.39
C GLY A 191 6.21 3.95 16.19
N LYS A 192 7.23 4.79 16.42
CA LYS A 192 7.13 6.24 16.18
C LYS A 192 7.55 6.58 14.75
N THR A 193 6.79 7.48 14.14
CA THR A 193 7.14 8.07 12.86
C THR A 193 8.03 9.29 13.08
N ILE A 194 9.16 9.38 12.38
CA ILE A 194 10.06 10.55 12.45
C ILE A 194 10.52 10.98 11.06
N ARG A 195 10.91 12.26 10.94
CA ARG A 195 11.55 12.82 9.76
C ARG A 195 12.92 13.36 10.14
N LEU A 196 13.93 13.01 9.36
CA LEU A 196 15.32 13.41 9.54
C LEU A 196 15.81 14.04 8.24
N THR A 197 16.70 15.02 8.36
CA THR A 197 17.39 15.62 7.21
C THR A 197 18.87 15.54 7.46
N TYR A 198 19.60 14.95 6.51
CA TYR A 198 21.04 14.82 6.53
C TYR A 198 21.64 15.72 5.45
N PRO A 199 22.31 16.83 5.82
CA PRO A 199 23.06 17.70 4.90
C PRO A 199 24.41 17.07 4.54
N PRO A 200 25.21 17.64 3.62
CA PRO A 200 26.58 17.21 3.39
C PRO A 200 27.45 17.56 4.62
N PRO A 201 28.57 16.87 4.85
CA PRO A 201 29.53 17.26 5.89
C PRO A 201 30.15 18.63 5.54
N GLU A 202 30.42 19.45 6.56
CA GLU A 202 31.06 20.78 6.42
C GLU A 202 32.56 20.68 6.08
#